data_AF-A0AAV2KW57-F1
#
_entry.id   AF-A0AAV2KW57-F1
#
_cell.length_a   1.000
_cell.length_b   1.000
_cell.length_c   1.000
_cell.angle_alpha   90.00
_cell.angle_beta   90.00
_cell.angle_gamma   90.00
#
_symmetry.space_group_name_H-M   'P 1'
#
loop_
_entity.id
_entity.type
_entity.pdbx_description
1 polymer ?
#
loop_
_entity_poly.entity_id
_entity_poly.type
_entity_poly.pdbx_seq_one_letter_code
_entity_poly.pdbx_strand_id
1 'polypeptide(L)'
;MARSSVPWGVLRKPLYVQARYLHMKYLFFSWLAVFVGSWIVYVEYSSYTELCRGHDCKNSICDKYRKGVIDGSACSSLCEKDTLYLGKCFTVRPNSQVYAGSWVDLEAVIKCQLDDGPRYDLTNEPRREMASYDKPPKGTSVEKFREMIYHHLKAKLGEQPNLLDLATQVLSIADANKDGHISLPEARSTWALLQLNEFLLALVLQDREHTPKLLGFCGDLSTQTHGPMVYPIVATQG
;
A
#
# COMPACT_ATOMS: atom_id res chain seq x y z
N MET A 1 -60.66 77.32 9.76
CA MET A 1 -59.74 76.64 8.81
C MET A 1 -58.72 75.86 9.62
N ALA A 2 -58.46 74.64 9.17
CA ALA A 2 -57.95 73.51 9.96
C ALA A 2 -56.49 73.64 10.43
N ARG A 3 -56.23 73.24 11.69
CA ARG A 3 -54.92 72.75 12.14
C ARG A 3 -54.83 71.27 11.76
N SER A 4 -53.89 70.88 10.90
CA SER A 4 -53.53 69.47 10.75
C SER A 4 -52.21 69.20 11.46
N SER A 5 -52.29 68.27 12.41
CA SER A 5 -51.16 67.62 13.06
C SER A 5 -50.69 66.45 12.18
N VAL A 6 -49.43 66.45 11.79
CA VAL A 6 -48.79 65.33 11.08
C VAL A 6 -48.52 64.20 12.08
N PRO A 7 -48.97 62.94 11.84
CA PRO A 7 -48.64 61.83 12.72
C PRO A 7 -47.29 61.21 12.32
N TRP A 8 -46.32 61.36 13.20
CA TRP A 8 -45.00 60.75 13.12
C TRP A 8 -45.09 59.27 13.53
N GLY A 9 -45.65 58.43 12.65
CA GLY A 9 -46.04 57.08 13.04
C GLY A 9 -45.89 55.97 11.99
N VAL A 10 -45.13 56.15 10.90
CA VAL A 10 -45.05 55.09 9.86
C VAL A 10 -43.67 54.95 9.19
N LEU A 11 -42.57 55.09 9.94
CA LEU A 11 -41.23 54.93 9.34
C LEU A 11 -40.26 54.04 10.13
N ARG A 12 -40.76 53.04 10.86
CA ARG A 12 -39.90 52.08 11.61
C ARG A 12 -40.03 50.61 11.19
N LYS A 13 -40.97 50.27 10.31
CA LYS A 13 -41.29 48.88 9.96
C LYS A 13 -40.46 48.22 8.82
N PRO A 14 -39.81 48.92 7.85
CA PRO A 14 -39.15 48.23 6.74
C PRO A 14 -37.74 47.73 7.09
N LEU A 15 -37.03 48.42 7.98
CA LEU A 15 -35.67 48.04 8.40
C LEU A 15 -35.63 46.73 9.21
N TYR A 16 -36.67 46.46 9.99
CA TYR A 16 -36.71 45.29 10.87
C TYR A 16 -36.94 43.98 10.09
N VAL A 17 -37.73 44.02 9.01
CA VAL A 17 -37.95 42.86 8.13
C VAL A 17 -36.70 42.58 7.28
N GLN A 18 -36.04 43.62 6.78
CA GLN A 18 -34.80 43.50 6.01
C GLN A 18 -33.63 42.98 6.87
N ALA A 19 -33.52 43.44 8.12
CA ALA A 19 -32.54 42.95 9.08
C ALA A 19 -32.80 41.49 9.49
N ARG A 20 -34.07 41.08 9.70
CA ARG A 20 -34.42 39.69 9.98
C ARG A 20 -34.10 38.75 8.81
N TYR A 21 -34.33 39.19 7.58
CA TYR A 21 -34.01 38.40 6.39
C TYR A 21 -32.50 38.23 6.20
N LEU A 22 -31.72 39.30 6.44
CA LEU A 22 -30.26 39.21 6.47
C LEU A 22 -29.78 38.28 7.59
N HIS A 23 -30.34 38.39 8.79
CA HIS A 23 -30.00 37.52 9.93
C HIS A 23 -30.31 36.04 9.64
N MET A 24 -31.44 35.74 8.99
CA MET A 24 -31.78 34.38 8.55
C MET A 24 -30.84 33.86 7.46
N LYS A 25 -30.40 34.72 6.53
CA LYS A 25 -29.38 34.36 5.53
C LYS A 25 -28.04 34.02 6.18
N TYR A 26 -27.56 34.82 7.13
CA TYR A 26 -26.31 34.55 7.82
C TYR A 26 -26.36 33.28 8.67
N LEU A 27 -27.47 33.01 9.35
CA LEU A 27 -27.68 31.75 10.08
C LEU A 27 -27.67 30.55 9.13
N PHE A 28 -28.30 30.66 7.96
CA PHE A 28 -28.29 29.60 6.95
C PHE A 28 -26.89 29.33 6.39
N PHE A 29 -26.13 30.37 6.02
CA PHE A 29 -24.76 30.20 5.54
C PHE A 29 -23.81 29.70 6.63
N SER A 30 -23.98 30.13 7.87
CA SER A 30 -23.20 29.63 9.01
C SER A 30 -23.49 28.14 9.26
N TRP A 31 -24.76 27.74 9.24
CA TRP A 31 -25.16 26.34 9.36
C TRP A 31 -24.60 25.49 8.20
N LEU A 32 -24.69 26.00 6.97
CA LEU A 32 -24.18 25.32 5.78
C LEU A 32 -22.64 25.20 5.81
N ALA A 33 -21.94 26.23 6.29
CA ALA A 33 -20.48 26.18 6.47
C ALA A 33 -20.07 25.13 7.51
N VAL A 34 -20.79 25.01 8.63
CA VAL A 34 -20.55 23.97 9.63
C VAL A 34 -20.83 22.58 9.05
N PHE A 35 -21.91 22.42 8.29
CA PHE A 35 -22.28 21.14 7.69
C PHE A 35 -21.26 20.70 6.63
N VAL A 36 -20.89 21.60 5.72
CA VAL A 36 -19.88 21.33 4.68
C VAL A 36 -18.50 21.13 5.30
N GLY A 37 -18.12 21.94 6.28
CA GLY A 37 -16.86 21.77 7.01
C GLY A 37 -16.79 20.42 7.72
N SER A 38 -17.86 20.03 8.41
CA SER A 38 -17.95 18.71 9.05
C SER A 38 -17.93 17.58 8.03
N TRP A 39 -18.55 17.75 6.87
CA TRP A 39 -18.53 16.75 5.79
C TRP A 39 -17.11 16.60 5.20
N ILE A 40 -16.43 17.70 4.92
CA ILE A 40 -15.04 17.69 4.42
C ILE A 40 -14.12 17.01 5.43
N VAL A 41 -14.22 17.38 6.71
CA VAL A 41 -13.44 16.74 7.78
C VAL A 41 -13.78 15.25 7.89
N TYR A 42 -15.05 14.87 7.78
CA TYR A 42 -15.46 13.46 7.81
C TYR A 42 -14.91 12.68 6.61
N VAL A 43 -14.99 13.22 5.39
CA VAL A 43 -14.48 12.57 4.18
C VAL A 43 -12.96 12.43 4.27
N GLU A 44 -12.23 13.51 4.59
CA GLU A 44 -10.77 13.49 4.73
C GLU A 44 -10.33 12.52 5.83
N TYR A 45 -10.98 12.57 7.00
CA TYR A 45 -10.69 11.64 8.11
C TYR A 45 -11.00 10.19 7.74
N SER A 46 -12.14 9.94 7.09
CA SER A 46 -12.51 8.59 6.64
C SER A 46 -11.52 8.05 5.62
N SER A 47 -11.05 8.88 4.69
CA SER A 47 -10.01 8.53 3.73
C SER A 47 -8.69 8.23 4.45
N TYR A 48 -8.21 9.07 5.37
CA TYR A 48 -6.98 8.81 6.13
C TYR A 48 -7.02 7.51 6.95
N THR A 49 -8.15 7.17 7.56
CA THR A 49 -8.30 5.92 8.32
C THR A 49 -8.25 4.66 7.45
N GLU A 50 -8.52 4.77 6.16
CA GLU A 50 -8.50 3.63 5.22
C GLU A 50 -7.10 3.31 4.68
N LEU A 51 -6.14 4.26 4.69
CA LEU A 51 -4.83 4.07 4.03
C LEU A 51 -3.78 3.31 4.85
N CYS A 52 -3.92 3.26 6.18
CA CYS A 52 -2.87 2.78 7.08
C CYS A 52 -3.29 1.56 7.91
N ARG A 53 -3.75 0.51 7.21
CA ARG A 53 -4.18 -0.78 7.79
C ARG A 53 -3.01 -1.76 8.01
N GLY A 54 -1.97 -1.31 8.72
CA GLY A 54 -0.76 -2.11 8.95
C GLY A 54 -1.03 -3.40 9.73
N HIS A 55 -1.98 -3.34 10.66
CA HIS A 55 -2.43 -4.49 11.43
C HIS A 55 -3.17 -5.53 10.57
N ASP A 56 -3.99 -5.09 9.62
CA ASP A 56 -4.70 -6.01 8.70
C ASP A 56 -3.73 -6.65 7.71
N CYS A 57 -2.73 -5.89 7.23
CA CYS A 57 -1.61 -6.45 6.47
C CYS A 57 -0.92 -7.56 7.27
N LYS A 58 -0.46 -7.25 8.49
CA LYS A 58 0.21 -8.23 9.35
C LYS A 58 -0.64 -9.46 9.56
N ASN A 59 -1.92 -9.31 9.91
CA ASN A 59 -2.81 -10.43 10.19
C ASN A 59 -3.09 -11.29 8.95
N SER A 60 -3.32 -10.67 7.79
CA SER A 60 -3.54 -11.39 6.53
C SER A 60 -2.34 -12.23 6.12
N ILE A 61 -1.14 -11.66 6.20
CA ILE A 61 0.12 -12.37 5.89
C ILE A 61 0.37 -13.48 6.92
N CYS A 62 0.22 -13.20 8.21
CA CYS A 62 0.46 -14.19 9.25
C CYS A 62 -0.54 -15.35 9.24
N ASP A 63 -1.80 -15.11 8.84
CA ASP A 63 -2.77 -16.18 8.65
C ASP A 63 -2.36 -17.12 7.50
N LYS A 64 -1.91 -16.56 6.35
CA LYS A 64 -1.39 -17.36 5.23
C LYS A 64 -0.13 -18.14 5.60
N TYR A 65 0.76 -17.53 6.37
CA TYR A 65 1.99 -18.17 6.87
C TYR A 65 1.68 -19.36 7.78
N ARG A 66 0.79 -19.17 8.78
CA ARG A 66 0.37 -20.26 9.69
C ARG A 66 -0.34 -21.40 8.98
N LYS A 67 -1.03 -21.11 7.87
CA LYS A 67 -1.66 -22.12 7.00
C LYS A 67 -0.66 -22.85 6.09
N GLY A 68 0.62 -22.45 6.07
CA GLY A 68 1.64 -23.03 5.21
C GLY A 68 1.43 -22.74 3.72
N VAL A 69 0.76 -21.62 3.39
CA VAL A 69 0.54 -21.21 1.99
C VAL A 69 1.73 -20.43 1.46
N ILE A 70 2.35 -19.63 2.32
CA ILE A 70 3.48 -18.74 2.04
C ILE A 70 4.59 -18.96 3.05
N ASP A 71 5.80 -18.55 2.69
CA ASP A 71 6.99 -18.55 3.56
C ASP A 71 7.99 -17.48 3.07
N GLY A 72 9.02 -17.19 3.86
CA GLY A 72 10.03 -16.21 3.52
C GLY A 72 10.88 -15.79 4.71
N SER A 73 12.00 -15.14 4.42
CA SER A 73 13.02 -14.79 5.41
C SER A 73 12.52 -13.84 6.52
N ALA A 74 11.47 -13.06 6.23
CA ALA A 74 10.87 -12.13 7.18
C ALA A 74 9.62 -12.71 7.90
N CYS A 75 9.08 -13.86 7.48
CA CYS A 75 7.81 -14.37 8.02
C CYS A 75 7.87 -14.68 9.52
N SER A 76 8.88 -15.42 9.97
CA SER A 76 9.05 -15.71 11.41
C SER A 76 9.29 -14.42 12.22
N SER A 77 10.01 -13.44 11.66
CA SER A 77 10.24 -12.14 12.31
C SER A 77 8.96 -11.30 12.45
N LEU A 78 8.04 -11.40 11.48
CA LEU A 78 6.78 -10.67 11.47
C LEU A 78 5.71 -11.32 12.35
N CYS A 79 5.62 -12.66 12.36
CA CYS A 79 4.46 -13.38 12.87
C CYS A 79 4.68 -14.15 14.18
N GLU A 80 5.94 -14.43 14.53
CA GLU A 80 6.30 -15.22 15.72
C GLU A 80 7.19 -14.43 16.68
N LYS A 81 8.25 -13.80 16.17
CA LYS A 81 9.26 -13.12 16.99
C LYS A 81 8.96 -11.66 17.27
N ASP A 82 8.03 -11.06 16.52
CA ASP A 82 7.68 -9.64 16.57
C ASP A 82 8.89 -8.67 16.48
N THR A 83 9.96 -9.10 15.81
CA THR A 83 11.18 -8.29 15.58
C THR A 83 11.07 -7.39 14.35
N LEU A 84 9.98 -7.50 13.59
CA LEU A 84 9.68 -6.66 12.44
C LEU A 84 8.46 -5.79 12.78
N TYR A 85 8.69 -4.50 12.94
CA TYR A 85 7.68 -3.53 13.38
C TYR A 85 7.29 -2.59 12.24
N LEU A 86 5.97 -2.45 12.01
CA LEU A 86 5.41 -1.47 11.07
C LEU A 86 5.13 -0.17 11.83
N GLY A 87 5.91 0.87 11.54
CA GLY A 87 5.79 2.18 12.18
C GLY A 87 4.99 3.17 11.33
N LYS A 88 5.68 4.21 10.83
CA LYS A 88 5.03 5.32 10.13
C LYS A 88 4.54 4.91 8.74
N CYS A 89 3.27 5.13 8.48
CA CYS A 89 2.65 4.89 7.18
C CYS A 89 2.93 6.05 6.22
N PHE A 90 3.32 5.71 4.99
CA PHE A 90 3.53 6.64 3.87
C PHE A 90 2.67 6.29 2.65
N THR A 91 1.67 5.44 2.85
CA THR A 91 0.77 4.98 1.80
C THR A 91 -0.01 6.13 1.16
N VAL A 92 -0.06 6.14 -0.18
CA VAL A 92 -0.98 7.01 -0.95
C VAL A 92 -2.08 6.19 -1.65
N ARG A 93 -1.89 4.86 -1.81
CA ARG A 93 -2.85 3.95 -2.47
C ARG A 93 -3.34 2.84 -1.54
N PRO A 94 -4.65 2.55 -1.47
CA PRO A 94 -5.21 1.56 -0.55
C PRO A 94 -4.63 0.14 -0.75
N ASN A 95 -4.43 -0.28 -2.00
CA ASN A 95 -3.99 -1.64 -2.36
C ASN A 95 -2.47 -1.87 -2.18
N SER A 96 -1.68 -0.81 -2.02
CA SER A 96 -0.22 -0.88 -1.94
C SER A 96 0.26 0.02 -0.83
N GLN A 97 0.38 -0.56 0.36
CA GLN A 97 0.70 0.17 1.57
C GLN A 97 2.21 0.15 1.84
N VAL A 98 2.75 1.30 2.21
CA VAL A 98 4.17 1.48 2.48
C VAL A 98 4.35 2.02 3.90
N TYR A 99 5.19 1.35 4.68
CA TYR A 99 5.48 1.66 6.07
C TYR A 99 6.98 1.86 6.24
N ALA A 100 7.40 2.88 6.96
CA ALA A 100 8.70 2.86 7.62
C ALA A 100 8.57 2.13 8.95
N GLY A 101 9.55 1.28 9.20
CA GLY A 101 9.60 0.43 10.37
C GLY A 101 11.02 0.08 10.73
N SER A 102 11.14 -0.87 11.65
CA SER A 102 12.42 -1.47 11.99
C SER A 102 12.31 -2.98 11.81
N TRP A 103 13.39 -3.58 11.33
CA TRP A 103 13.56 -5.02 11.38
C TRP A 103 14.84 -5.35 12.13
N VAL A 104 14.68 -6.02 13.28
CA VAL A 104 15.73 -6.14 14.29
C VAL A 104 16.15 -4.74 14.73
N ASP A 105 17.33 -4.27 14.35
CA ASP A 105 17.86 -2.93 14.67
C ASP A 105 18.14 -2.08 13.42
N LEU A 106 17.63 -2.49 12.26
CA LEU A 106 17.80 -1.78 10.99
C LEU A 106 16.53 -1.02 10.62
N GLU A 107 16.68 0.23 10.21
CA GLU A 107 15.59 0.99 9.62
C GLU A 107 15.21 0.38 8.27
N ALA A 108 13.95 -0.02 8.16
CA ALA A 108 13.44 -0.74 7.01
C ALA A 108 12.19 -0.05 6.44
N VAL A 109 12.06 -0.10 5.13
CA VAL A 109 10.81 0.24 4.44
C VAL A 109 10.10 -1.05 4.09
N ILE A 110 8.91 -1.21 4.63
CA ILE A 110 8.06 -2.40 4.55
C ILE A 110 6.92 -2.07 3.60
N LYS A 111 6.84 -2.83 2.51
CA LYS A 111 5.76 -2.71 1.54
C LYS A 111 4.86 -3.93 1.62
N CYS A 112 3.57 -3.68 1.67
CA CYS A 112 2.54 -4.70 1.74
C CYS A 112 1.47 -4.45 0.67
N GLN A 113 1.04 -5.49 -0.02
CA GLN A 113 -0.10 -5.42 -0.93
C GLN A 113 -1.33 -5.95 -0.22
N LEU A 114 -2.36 -5.11 -0.12
CA LEU A 114 -3.64 -5.49 0.49
C LEU A 114 -4.63 -5.88 -0.59
N ASP A 115 -5.35 -6.98 -0.36
CA ASP A 115 -6.46 -7.42 -1.20
C ASP A 115 -7.70 -6.61 -0.89
N ASP A 116 -7.92 -5.58 -1.69
CA ASP A 116 -9.24 -4.98 -1.81
C ASP A 116 -10.12 -6.00 -2.54
N GLY A 117 -11.02 -6.65 -1.80
CA GLY A 117 -12.09 -7.48 -2.37
C GLY A 117 -12.79 -6.78 -3.55
N PRO A 118 -13.57 -7.50 -4.37
CA PRO A 118 -13.83 -7.13 -5.77
C PRO A 118 -14.48 -5.74 -5.90
N ARG A 119 -13.65 -4.70 -6.09
CA ARG A 119 -14.08 -3.42 -6.63
C ARG A 119 -14.21 -3.60 -8.13
N TYR A 120 -15.41 -3.30 -8.62
CA TYR A 120 -15.78 -3.36 -10.03
C TYR A 120 -15.09 -2.21 -10.78
N ASP A 121 -13.77 -2.29 -10.97
CA ASP A 121 -13.05 -1.31 -11.78
C ASP A 121 -13.30 -1.59 -13.25
N LEU A 122 -14.09 -0.70 -13.87
CA LEU A 122 -14.43 -0.65 -15.30
C LEU A 122 -13.27 -0.18 -16.19
N THR A 123 -12.03 -0.40 -15.77
CA THR A 123 -10.85 -0.09 -16.59
C THR A 123 -10.14 -1.39 -16.94
N ASN A 124 -10.12 -1.70 -18.24
CA ASN A 124 -9.48 -2.87 -18.85
C ASN A 124 -7.93 -2.78 -18.81
N GLU A 125 -7.35 -2.43 -17.67
CA GLU A 125 -5.98 -2.82 -17.39
C GLU A 125 -6.04 -4.32 -16.98
N PRO A 126 -5.16 -5.19 -17.50
CA PRO A 126 -5.19 -6.60 -17.11
C PRO A 126 -4.93 -6.67 -15.62
N ARG A 127 -6.03 -6.86 -14.90
CA ARG A 127 -6.16 -7.14 -13.48
C ARG A 127 -4.90 -7.86 -13.04
N ARG A 128 -4.05 -7.17 -12.27
CA ARG A 128 -3.12 -7.84 -11.36
C ARG A 128 -4.02 -8.57 -10.37
N GLU A 129 -4.56 -9.71 -10.79
CA GLU A 129 -4.97 -10.75 -9.88
C GLU A 129 -3.76 -10.96 -9.00
N MET A 130 -3.89 -10.45 -7.77
CA MET A 130 -2.94 -10.53 -6.70
C MET A 130 -2.18 -11.83 -6.83
N ALA A 131 -0.85 -11.76 -6.84
CA ALA A 131 0.04 -12.89 -7.01
C ALA A 131 -0.62 -14.20 -6.52
N SER A 132 -1.27 -14.90 -7.45
CA SER A 132 -2.03 -16.08 -7.08
C SER A 132 -0.97 -17.06 -6.61
N TYR A 133 -0.97 -17.32 -5.30
CA TYR A 133 -0.09 -18.28 -4.65
C TYR A 133 -0.40 -19.72 -5.12
N ASP A 134 -1.19 -19.89 -6.17
CA ASP A 134 -1.43 -21.15 -6.84
C ASP A 134 -0.25 -21.55 -7.73
N LYS A 135 0.65 -20.60 -8.06
CA LYS A 135 1.86 -20.85 -8.84
C LYS A 135 3.12 -20.75 -7.96
N PRO A 136 4.06 -21.71 -8.05
CA PRO A 136 3.99 -22.95 -8.83
C PRO A 136 2.98 -23.98 -8.27
N PRO A 137 2.44 -24.88 -9.12
CA PRO A 137 1.54 -25.94 -8.69
C PRO A 137 2.24 -26.94 -7.78
N LYS A 138 1.47 -27.63 -6.93
CA LYS A 138 1.98 -28.68 -6.04
C LYS A 138 2.71 -29.75 -6.86
N GLY A 139 3.90 -30.15 -6.40
CA GLY A 139 4.73 -31.17 -7.07
C GLY A 139 5.66 -30.64 -8.17
N THR A 140 5.82 -29.32 -8.30
CA THR A 140 6.83 -28.72 -9.19
C THR A 140 8.23 -29.00 -8.66
N SER A 141 9.12 -29.56 -9.50
CA SER A 141 10.52 -29.77 -9.12
C SER A 141 11.32 -28.45 -9.12
N VAL A 142 12.48 -28.44 -8.46
CA VAL A 142 13.35 -27.26 -8.39
C VAL A 142 13.83 -26.85 -9.79
N GLU A 143 14.15 -27.81 -10.65
CA GLU A 143 14.55 -27.58 -12.04
C GLU A 143 13.42 -26.95 -12.84
N LYS A 144 12.19 -27.46 -12.65
CA LYS A 144 11.03 -26.90 -13.34
C LYS A 144 10.72 -25.50 -12.86
N PHE A 145 10.89 -25.23 -11.57
CA PHE A 145 10.76 -23.89 -11.02
C PHE A 145 11.84 -22.95 -11.56
N ARG A 146 13.09 -23.42 -11.71
CA ARG A 146 14.17 -22.66 -12.36
C ARG A 146 13.83 -22.27 -13.79
N GLU A 147 13.28 -23.20 -14.58
CA GLU A 147 12.82 -22.92 -15.95
C GLU A 147 11.72 -21.85 -15.97
N MET A 148 10.76 -21.93 -15.03
CA MET A 148 9.71 -20.91 -14.91
C MET A 148 10.28 -19.53 -14.62
N ILE A 149 11.21 -19.43 -13.66
CA ILE A 149 11.90 -18.18 -13.33
C ILE A 149 12.63 -17.64 -14.54
N TYR A 150 13.42 -18.48 -15.21
CA TYR A 150 14.17 -18.10 -16.41
C TYR A 150 13.26 -17.54 -17.49
N HIS A 151 12.14 -18.22 -17.81
CA HIS A 151 11.21 -17.75 -18.82
C HIS A 151 10.55 -16.40 -18.43
N HIS A 152 10.20 -16.23 -17.16
CA HIS A 152 9.63 -14.98 -16.65
C HIS A 152 10.63 -13.82 -16.72
N LEU A 153 11.87 -14.05 -16.29
CA LEU A 153 12.95 -13.07 -16.38
C LEU A 153 13.23 -12.70 -17.83
N LYS A 154 13.28 -13.68 -18.75
CA LYS A 154 13.45 -13.44 -20.19
C LYS A 154 12.32 -12.61 -20.76
N ALA A 155 11.07 -12.84 -20.35
CA ALA A 155 9.93 -12.05 -20.79
C ALA A 155 9.97 -10.60 -20.26
N LYS A 156 10.55 -10.36 -19.08
CA LYS A 156 10.62 -9.03 -18.45
C LYS A 156 11.86 -8.21 -18.82
N LEU A 157 13.00 -8.87 -18.99
CA LEU A 157 14.32 -8.25 -19.17
C LEU A 157 14.88 -8.42 -20.60
N GLY A 158 14.22 -9.23 -21.43
CA GLY A 158 14.72 -9.63 -22.75
C GLY A 158 15.77 -10.74 -22.66
N GLU A 159 16.41 -11.06 -23.78
CA GLU A 159 17.56 -11.97 -23.78
C GLU A 159 18.80 -11.26 -23.27
N GLN A 160 19.27 -11.68 -22.11
CA GLN A 160 20.51 -11.22 -21.48
C GLN A 160 21.45 -12.41 -21.28
N PRO A 161 22.79 -12.23 -21.41
CA PRO A 161 23.75 -13.31 -21.21
C PRO A 161 23.77 -13.83 -19.76
N ASN A 162 23.46 -12.98 -18.78
CA ASN A 162 23.56 -13.29 -17.35
C ASN A 162 22.22 -13.79 -16.75
N LEU A 163 21.25 -14.15 -17.59
CA LEU A 163 19.88 -14.44 -17.14
C LEU A 163 19.80 -15.76 -16.36
N LEU A 164 20.69 -16.72 -16.67
CA LEU A 164 20.82 -17.98 -15.94
C LEU A 164 21.41 -17.75 -14.53
N ASP A 165 22.37 -16.83 -14.41
CA ASP A 165 22.97 -16.47 -13.12
C ASP A 165 21.94 -15.76 -12.24
N LEU A 166 21.17 -14.83 -12.82
CA LEU A 166 20.07 -14.16 -12.13
C LEU A 166 19.01 -15.15 -11.66
N ALA A 167 18.62 -16.13 -12.49
CA ALA A 167 17.69 -17.18 -12.08
C ALA A 167 18.26 -18.02 -10.92
N THR A 168 19.57 -18.24 -10.89
CA THR A 168 20.24 -18.97 -9.80
C THR A 168 20.29 -18.13 -8.51
N GLN A 169 20.49 -16.82 -8.62
CA GLN A 169 20.38 -15.88 -7.50
C GLN A 169 18.95 -15.81 -6.94
N VAL A 170 17.93 -15.89 -7.79
CA VAL A 170 16.54 -15.97 -7.32
C VAL A 170 16.31 -17.25 -6.54
N LEU A 171 16.83 -18.39 -6.99
CA LEU A 171 16.71 -19.65 -6.26
C LEU A 171 17.38 -19.60 -4.90
N SER A 172 18.54 -18.93 -4.77
CA SER A 172 19.20 -18.77 -3.46
C SER A 172 18.46 -17.82 -2.53
N ILE A 173 17.67 -16.88 -3.06
CA ILE A 173 16.77 -16.02 -2.27
C ILE A 173 15.51 -16.79 -1.88
N ALA A 174 15.04 -17.71 -2.72
CA ALA A 174 13.85 -18.52 -2.46
C ALA A 174 14.04 -19.47 -1.28
N ASP A 175 15.24 -20.05 -1.12
CA ASP A 175 15.64 -20.84 0.04
C ASP A 175 15.79 -19.93 1.28
N ALA A 176 14.65 -19.64 1.92
CA ALA A 176 14.55 -18.67 2.99
C ALA A 176 15.09 -19.22 4.31
N ASN A 177 14.89 -20.52 4.55
CA ASN A 177 15.36 -21.21 5.74
C ASN A 177 16.83 -21.69 5.61
N LYS A 178 17.43 -21.61 4.42
CA LYS A 178 18.81 -21.99 4.10
C LYS A 178 19.09 -23.47 4.32
N ASP A 179 18.10 -24.32 4.09
CA ASP A 179 18.24 -25.77 4.21
C ASP A 179 18.76 -26.42 2.91
N GLY A 180 18.95 -25.64 1.84
CA GLY A 180 19.42 -26.11 0.54
C GLY A 180 18.32 -26.72 -0.33
N HIS A 181 17.08 -26.72 0.15
CA HIS A 181 15.88 -27.13 -0.56
C HIS A 181 14.93 -25.95 -0.73
N ILE A 182 14.04 -26.04 -1.72
CA ILE A 182 13.02 -25.02 -1.93
C ILE A 182 11.68 -25.68 -1.72
N SER A 183 11.02 -25.32 -0.62
CA SER A 183 9.69 -25.78 -0.30
C SER A 183 8.64 -25.12 -1.20
N LEU A 184 7.46 -25.73 -1.29
CA LEU A 184 6.36 -25.16 -2.07
C LEU A 184 5.95 -23.75 -1.59
N PRO A 185 5.82 -23.46 -0.27
CA PRO A 185 5.49 -22.12 0.23
C PRO A 185 6.55 -21.06 -0.11
N GLU A 186 7.84 -21.42 -0.04
CA GLU A 186 8.96 -20.57 -0.46
C GLU A 186 8.92 -20.26 -1.95
N ALA A 187 8.69 -21.28 -2.79
CA ALA A 187 8.58 -21.12 -4.23
C ALA A 187 7.39 -20.22 -4.63
N ARG A 188 6.24 -20.38 -3.95
CA ARG A 188 5.04 -19.56 -4.18
C ARG A 188 5.26 -18.11 -3.79
N SER A 189 5.90 -17.88 -2.66
CA SER A 189 6.20 -16.53 -2.16
C SER A 189 7.20 -15.83 -3.06
N THR A 190 8.25 -16.54 -3.48
CA THR A 190 9.23 -16.01 -4.45
C THR A 190 8.58 -15.71 -5.80
N TRP A 191 7.73 -16.61 -6.31
CA TRP A 191 7.02 -16.40 -7.57
C TRP A 191 6.07 -15.19 -7.50
N ALA A 192 5.41 -14.99 -6.36
CA ALA A 192 4.58 -13.82 -6.12
C ALA A 192 5.37 -12.51 -6.22
N LEU A 193 6.56 -12.47 -5.60
CA LEU A 193 7.43 -11.31 -5.61
C LEU A 193 8.01 -11.01 -6.99
N LEU A 194 8.39 -12.03 -7.76
CA LEU A 194 8.93 -11.86 -9.12
C LEU A 194 7.96 -11.18 -10.09
N GLN A 195 6.65 -11.21 -9.80
CA GLN A 195 5.65 -10.49 -10.59
C GLN A 195 5.70 -8.98 -10.35
N LEU A 196 6.34 -8.53 -9.27
CA LEU A 196 6.50 -7.14 -8.91
C LEU A 196 7.77 -6.56 -9.54
N ASN A 197 7.59 -5.56 -10.40
CA ASN A 197 8.71 -4.90 -11.08
C ASN A 197 9.73 -4.30 -10.08
N GLU A 198 9.27 -3.80 -8.93
CA GLU A 198 10.13 -3.24 -7.89
C GLU A 198 11.05 -4.29 -7.27
N PHE A 199 10.56 -5.51 -7.06
CA PHE A 199 11.36 -6.61 -6.55
C PHE A 199 12.43 -7.03 -7.58
N LEU A 200 12.06 -7.13 -8.86
CA LEU A 200 13.01 -7.42 -9.94
C LEU A 200 14.10 -6.35 -10.04
N LEU A 201 13.74 -5.07 -9.89
CA LEU A 201 14.71 -3.96 -9.88
C LEU A 201 15.64 -4.06 -8.67
N ALA A 202 15.11 -4.32 -7.47
CA ALA A 202 15.91 -4.48 -6.26
C ALA A 202 16.90 -5.66 -6.39
N LEU A 203 16.48 -6.75 -7.01
CA LEU A 203 17.32 -7.92 -7.27
C LEU A 203 18.46 -7.60 -8.25
N VAL A 204 18.14 -7.00 -9.41
CA VAL A 204 19.13 -6.71 -10.46
C VAL A 204 20.12 -5.63 -10.03
N LEU A 205 19.72 -4.72 -9.14
CA LEU A 205 20.52 -3.58 -8.70
C LEU A 205 21.11 -3.76 -7.29
N GLN A 206 21.04 -4.95 -6.71
CA GLN A 206 21.44 -5.24 -5.33
C GLN A 206 22.92 -4.88 -5.02
N ASP A 207 23.79 -4.92 -6.03
CA ASP A 207 25.22 -4.64 -5.91
C ASP A 207 25.59 -3.14 -6.08
N ARG A 208 24.60 -2.26 -6.25
CA ARG A 208 24.83 -0.82 -6.40
C ARG A 208 24.65 -0.10 -5.07
N GLU A 209 25.63 0.72 -4.68
CA GLU A 209 25.65 1.42 -3.38
C GLU A 209 24.47 2.39 -3.16
N HIS A 210 23.86 2.89 -4.24
CA HIS A 210 22.76 3.86 -4.17
C HIS A 210 21.35 3.24 -4.26
N THR A 211 21.26 1.92 -4.36
CA THR A 211 19.97 1.22 -4.50
C THR A 211 19.55 0.63 -3.14
N PRO A 212 18.28 0.75 -2.74
CA PRO A 212 17.78 0.04 -1.58
C PRO A 212 17.99 -1.48 -1.74
N LYS A 213 18.59 -2.11 -0.73
CA LYS A 213 18.82 -3.55 -0.70
C LYS A 213 17.59 -4.24 -0.15
N LEU A 214 17.22 -5.35 -0.77
CA LEU A 214 16.21 -6.25 -0.22
C LEU A 214 16.77 -6.86 1.07
N LEU A 215 16.11 -6.59 2.19
CA LEU A 215 16.45 -7.23 3.47
C LEU A 215 15.81 -8.62 3.53
N GLY A 216 14.58 -8.75 3.04
CA GLY A 216 13.82 -9.99 3.15
C GLY A 216 12.36 -9.85 2.76
N PHE A 217 11.63 -10.95 2.79
CA PHE A 217 10.26 -11.02 2.31
C PHE A 217 9.40 -12.02 3.09
N CYS A 218 8.08 -11.89 2.98
CA CYS A 218 7.11 -12.85 3.48
C CYS A 218 5.86 -12.85 2.58
N GLY A 219 5.70 -13.85 1.71
CA GLY A 219 4.68 -13.80 0.67
C GLY A 219 4.92 -12.61 -0.27
N ASP A 220 3.93 -11.71 -0.35
CA ASP A 220 3.91 -10.48 -1.14
C ASP A 220 4.35 -9.24 -0.33
N LEU A 221 4.67 -9.43 0.95
CA LEU A 221 5.33 -8.41 1.76
C LEU A 221 6.83 -8.43 1.48
N SER A 222 7.40 -7.26 1.21
CA SER A 222 8.85 -7.09 1.02
C SER A 222 9.39 -6.02 1.96
N THR A 223 10.61 -6.25 2.44
CA THR A 223 11.35 -5.33 3.31
C THR A 223 12.64 -4.91 2.64
N GLN A 224 12.91 -3.62 2.67
CA GLN A 224 14.07 -3.02 2.03
C GLN A 224 14.78 -2.09 3.00
N THR A 225 16.09 -1.92 2.83
CA THR A 225 16.86 -0.95 3.62
C THR A 225 16.33 0.45 3.39
N HIS A 226 16.30 1.26 4.45
CA HIS A 226 16.12 2.69 4.31
C HIS A 226 17.29 3.29 3.49
N GLY A 227 16.98 4.09 2.48
CA GLY A 227 17.98 4.66 1.57
C GLY A 227 17.47 5.91 0.85
N PRO A 228 18.37 6.76 0.34
CA PRO A 228 18.01 8.06 -0.25
C PRO A 228 17.12 7.96 -1.50
N MET A 229 17.16 6.83 -2.22
CA MET A 229 16.26 6.54 -3.35
C MET A 229 14.86 6.09 -2.94
N VAL A 230 14.64 5.72 -1.68
CA VAL A 230 13.31 5.27 -1.23
C VAL A 230 12.36 6.46 -1.06
N TYR A 231 12.87 7.62 -0.61
CA TYR A 231 12.10 8.85 -0.50
C TYR A 231 11.42 9.27 -1.82
N PRO A 232 12.10 9.33 -2.99
CA PRO A 232 11.44 9.66 -4.24
C PRO A 232 10.48 8.56 -4.73
N ILE A 233 10.70 7.27 -4.46
CA ILE A 233 9.73 6.21 -4.83
C ILE A 233 8.45 6.32 -3.99
N VAL A 234 8.59 6.70 -2.71
CA VAL A 234 7.47 6.96 -1.80
C VAL A 234 6.80 8.31 -2.12
N ALA A 235 7.56 9.33 -2.52
CA ALA A 235 7.06 10.68 -2.82
C ALA A 235 6.48 10.84 -4.24
N THR A 236 6.89 10.04 -5.22
CA THR A 236 6.35 10.10 -6.60
C THR A 236 4.99 9.42 -6.76
N GLN A 237 4.45 8.86 -5.68
CA GLN A 237 3.07 8.35 -5.63
C GLN A 237 2.09 9.29 -4.91
N GLY A 238 2.55 10.48 -4.48
CA GLY A 238 1.77 11.58 -3.90
C GLY A 238 1.26 12.57 -4.93
#